data_AF-A0AAU2GEN7-F1
#
_entry.id   AF-A0AAU2GEN7-F1
#
_cell.length_a   1.000
_cell.length_b   1.000
_cell.length_c   1.000
_cell.angle_alpha   90.00
_cell.angle_beta   90.00
_cell.angle_gamma   90.00
#
_symmetry.space_group_name_H-M   'P 1'
#
loop_
_entity.id
_entity.type
_entity.pdbx_description
1 polymer ?
#
loop_
_entity_poly.entity_id
_entity_poly.type
_entity_poly.pdbx_seq_one_letter_code
_entity_poly.pdbx_strand_id
1 'polypeptide(L)'
;MATDEDEATAGETARTVQGFLALPGPVEDRREVFAGCVAEVVRVLGLDVAREPQPGDPRTWVNHARTALYKACRRELILSEESFQTLIKAAVYDSDPSFRHFLEPALNAFGHRRVQASLLGYLRAGTDLERAGAANAWYWSALPLRMPTVRAEHPAANGPAEPDDAATVRAEWYETALREFVSNEHLDVRRCILPGLPLRKSAYPPELHDLVDAAVAIARSHPDEYIRHRVEHQVGD
;
A
#
# COMPACT_ATOMS: atom_id res chain seq x y z
N MET A 1 37.33 -42.89 21.54
CA MET A 1 37.64 -41.49 21.89
C MET A 1 37.82 -40.74 20.59
N ALA A 2 36.95 -39.75 20.37
CA ALA A 2 36.97 -38.66 19.39
C ALA A 2 37.16 -39.00 17.89
N THR A 3 36.04 -38.89 17.16
CA THR A 3 35.94 -38.57 15.74
C THR A 3 36.12 -37.08 15.49
N ASP A 4 36.59 -36.75 14.28
CA ASP A 4 36.60 -35.42 13.62
C ASP A 4 35.31 -34.61 13.83
N GLU A 5 35.41 -33.28 13.82
CA GLU A 5 34.85 -32.43 12.74
C GLU A 5 35.04 -30.93 13.03
N ASP A 6 35.71 -30.28 12.09
CA ASP A 6 35.61 -28.88 11.63
C ASP A 6 34.36 -28.11 12.13
N GLU A 7 34.56 -27.08 12.96
CA GLU A 7 33.50 -26.11 13.28
C GLU A 7 33.82 -24.78 12.58
N ALA A 8 33.31 -24.69 11.36
CA ALA A 8 33.30 -23.50 10.54
C ALA A 8 32.55 -22.36 11.27
N THR A 9 33.24 -21.23 11.44
CA THR A 9 32.65 -19.92 11.74
C THR A 9 31.66 -19.52 10.64
N ALA A 10 30.40 -19.88 10.81
CA ALA A 10 29.29 -19.34 10.04
C ALA A 10 28.84 -18.02 10.69
N GLY A 11 29.24 -16.90 10.08
CA GLY A 11 28.67 -15.60 10.34
C GLY A 11 27.18 -15.62 10.01
N GLU A 12 26.37 -15.78 11.05
CA GLU A 12 24.92 -15.68 10.99
C GLU A 12 24.56 -14.21 10.78
N THR A 13 24.45 -13.82 9.51
CA THR A 13 23.85 -12.56 9.09
C THR A 13 22.38 -12.60 9.45
N ALA A 14 22.08 -12.18 10.68
CA ALA A 14 20.73 -11.88 11.13
C ALA A 14 20.13 -10.83 10.18
N ARG A 15 19.32 -11.30 9.23
CA ARG A 15 18.43 -10.48 8.42
C ARG A 15 17.56 -9.66 9.37
N THR A 16 17.84 -8.37 9.47
CA THR A 16 16.98 -7.40 10.15
C THR A 16 15.63 -7.39 9.45
N VAL A 17 14.65 -8.10 9.99
CA VAL A 17 13.25 -7.94 9.63
C VAL A 17 12.82 -6.60 10.19
N GLN A 18 12.94 -5.56 9.36
CA GLN A 18 12.57 -4.19 9.67
C GLN A 18 11.09 -4.18 10.10
N GLY A 19 10.86 -3.94 11.40
CA GLY A 19 9.53 -3.98 12.01
C GLY A 19 8.60 -2.96 11.36
N PHE A 20 7.52 -3.44 10.74
CA PHE A 20 6.44 -2.62 10.20
C PHE A 20 5.70 -1.96 11.37
N LEU A 21 5.97 -0.68 11.65
CA LEU A 21 5.20 0.08 12.63
C LEU A 21 3.80 0.35 12.07
N ALA A 22 2.77 0.03 12.85
CA ALA A 22 1.40 0.40 12.52
C ALA A 22 1.30 1.93 12.36
N LEU A 23 0.61 2.38 11.31
CA LEU A 23 0.36 3.79 11.08
C LEU A 23 -0.60 4.34 12.15
N PRO A 24 -0.41 5.57 12.64
CA PRO A 24 -1.43 6.25 13.43
C PRO A 24 -2.76 6.33 12.67
N GLY A 25 -3.87 6.34 13.40
CA GLY A 25 -5.19 6.50 12.81
C GLY A 25 -5.33 7.84 12.06
N PRO A 26 -6.23 7.90 11.06
CA PRO A 26 -6.46 9.12 10.28
C PRO A 26 -7.03 10.25 11.16
N VAL A 27 -6.74 11.50 10.78
CA VAL A 27 -7.29 12.69 11.45
C VAL A 27 -8.76 12.93 11.10
N GLU A 28 -9.23 12.44 9.95
CA GLU A 28 -10.61 12.58 9.49
C GLU A 28 -11.39 11.25 9.57
N ASP A 29 -12.66 11.31 9.95
CA ASP A 29 -13.56 10.15 9.92
C ASP A 29 -14.03 9.88 8.49
N ARG A 30 -13.53 8.79 7.92
CA ARG A 30 -13.84 8.35 6.54
C ARG A 30 -14.67 7.07 6.48
N ARG A 31 -15.29 6.67 7.58
CA ARG A 31 -15.99 5.37 7.69
C ARG A 31 -17.16 5.23 6.73
N GLU A 32 -17.95 6.29 6.52
CA GLU A 32 -19.09 6.27 5.61
C GLU A 32 -18.66 6.15 4.15
N VAL A 33 -17.67 6.95 3.73
CA VAL A 33 -17.13 6.91 2.36
C VAL A 33 -16.51 5.54 2.07
N PHE A 34 -15.76 5.00 3.04
CA PHE A 34 -15.20 3.66 2.93
C PHE A 34 -16.29 2.58 2.84
N ALA A 35 -17.32 2.64 3.67
CA ALA A 35 -18.45 1.70 3.61
C ALA A 35 -19.14 1.75 2.23
N GLY A 36 -19.31 2.95 1.65
CA GLY A 36 -19.82 3.11 0.29
C GLY A 36 -18.92 2.46 -0.77
N CYS A 37 -17.59 2.60 -0.65
CA CYS A 37 -16.66 1.91 -1.54
C CYS A 37 -16.76 0.39 -1.42
N VAL A 38 -16.91 -0.14 -0.20
CA VAL A 38 -17.11 -1.58 0.04
C VAL A 38 -18.45 -2.06 -0.52
N ALA A 39 -19.50 -1.23 -0.49
CA ALA A 39 -20.82 -1.59 -1.03
C ALA A 39 -20.75 -1.77 -2.55
N GLU A 40 -20.01 -0.90 -3.23
CA GLU A 40 -19.73 -1.07 -4.66
C GLU A 40 -18.96 -2.36 -4.95
N VAL A 41 -17.96 -2.72 -4.14
CA VAL A 41 -17.25 -4.01 -4.29
C VAL A 41 -18.20 -5.19 -4.11
N VAL A 42 -19.07 -5.17 -3.09
CA VAL A 42 -20.09 -6.21 -2.85
C VAL A 42 -21.03 -6.34 -4.05
N ARG A 43 -21.51 -5.20 -4.58
CA ARG A 43 -22.42 -5.14 -5.74
C ARG A 43 -21.77 -5.69 -7.00
N VAL A 44 -20.58 -5.21 -7.34
CA VAL A 44 -19.88 -5.57 -8.59
C VAL A 44 -19.44 -7.03 -8.60
N LEU A 45 -18.93 -7.53 -7.47
CA LEU A 45 -18.47 -8.91 -7.35
C LEU A 45 -19.57 -9.91 -7.00
N GLY A 46 -20.81 -9.45 -6.76
CA GLY A 46 -21.92 -10.31 -6.36
C GLY A 46 -21.62 -11.09 -5.07
N LEU A 47 -20.97 -10.46 -4.10
CA LEU A 47 -20.57 -11.14 -2.86
C LEU A 47 -21.79 -11.55 -2.03
N ASP A 48 -21.71 -12.71 -1.39
CA ASP A 48 -22.74 -13.24 -0.50
C ASP A 48 -22.74 -12.54 0.87
N VAL A 49 -23.18 -11.28 0.85
CA VAL A 49 -23.37 -10.38 2.00
C VAL A 49 -24.44 -9.36 1.64
N ALA A 50 -25.10 -8.76 2.63
CA ALA A 50 -26.02 -7.65 2.39
C ALA A 50 -25.33 -6.54 1.58
N ARG A 51 -26.03 -5.94 0.61
CA ARG A 51 -25.47 -4.94 -0.32
C ARG A 51 -25.02 -3.66 0.38
N GLU A 52 -25.66 -3.32 1.49
CA GLU A 52 -25.43 -2.10 2.25
C GLU A 52 -25.36 -2.39 3.75
N PRO A 53 -24.62 -1.57 4.52
CA PRO A 53 -24.59 -1.67 5.97
C PRO A 53 -25.96 -1.33 6.58
N GLN A 54 -26.31 -2.01 7.67
CA GLN A 54 -27.44 -1.57 8.49
C GLN A 54 -27.11 -0.25 9.20
N PRO A 55 -28.09 0.64 9.42
CA PRO A 55 -27.88 1.86 10.20
C PRO A 55 -27.24 1.57 11.56
N GLY A 56 -26.12 2.21 11.85
CA GLY A 56 -25.42 2.10 13.13
C GLY A 56 -24.37 0.98 13.26
N ASP A 57 -24.21 0.09 12.27
CA ASP A 57 -23.17 -0.96 12.30
C ASP A 57 -22.38 -1.14 10.99
N PRO A 58 -21.74 -0.07 10.47
CA PRO A 58 -20.95 -0.15 9.24
C PRO A 58 -19.70 -1.03 9.41
N ARG A 59 -19.12 -1.10 10.62
CA ARG A 59 -17.85 -1.82 10.86
C ARG A 59 -18.03 -3.33 10.78
N THR A 60 -19.04 -3.88 11.44
CA THR A 60 -19.29 -5.33 11.40
C THR A 60 -19.65 -5.77 9.98
N TRP A 61 -20.46 -4.96 9.28
CA TRP A 61 -20.80 -5.21 7.90
C TRP A 61 -19.57 -5.22 6.97
N VAL A 62 -18.65 -4.25 7.09
CA VAL A 62 -17.39 -4.25 6.32
C VAL A 62 -16.56 -5.51 6.59
N ASN A 63 -16.50 -5.98 7.84
CA ASN A 63 -15.78 -7.22 8.17
C ASN A 63 -16.43 -8.45 7.53
N HIS A 64 -17.76 -8.51 7.44
CA HIS A 64 -18.46 -9.55 6.70
C HIS A 64 -18.16 -9.47 5.19
N ALA A 65 -18.15 -8.26 4.60
CA ALA A 65 -17.79 -8.07 3.20
C ALA A 65 -16.35 -8.52 2.90
N ARG A 66 -15.38 -8.15 3.76
CA ARG A 66 -13.98 -8.63 3.68
C ARG A 66 -13.89 -10.15 3.75
N THR A 67 -14.67 -10.77 4.64
CA THR A 67 -14.72 -12.23 4.78
C THR A 67 -15.32 -12.90 3.54
N ALA A 68 -16.38 -12.33 2.97
CA ALA A 68 -17.01 -12.82 1.75
C ALA A 68 -16.05 -12.70 0.56
N LEU A 69 -15.36 -11.58 0.40
CA LEU A 69 -14.33 -11.38 -0.62
C LEU A 69 -13.20 -12.40 -0.48
N TYR A 70 -12.67 -12.58 0.74
CA TYR A 70 -11.64 -13.58 1.00
C TYR A 70 -12.06 -15.00 0.60
N LYS A 71 -13.31 -15.39 0.95
CA LYS A 71 -13.86 -16.69 0.54
C LYS A 71 -14.03 -16.79 -0.97
N ALA A 72 -14.46 -15.73 -1.65
CA ALA A 72 -14.60 -15.69 -3.10
C ALA A 72 -13.23 -15.86 -3.78
N CYS A 73 -12.18 -15.18 -3.32
CA CYS A 73 -10.82 -15.32 -3.86
C CYS A 73 -10.28 -16.76 -3.78
N ARG A 74 -10.69 -17.54 -2.77
CA ARG A 74 -10.34 -18.96 -2.64
C ARG A 74 -11.09 -19.90 -3.59
N ARG A 75 -12.11 -19.41 -4.29
CA ARG A 75 -12.94 -20.18 -5.23
C ARG A 75 -12.68 -19.76 -6.69
N GLU A 76 -11.44 -19.41 -7.01
CA GLU A 76 -11.01 -19.02 -8.37
C GLU A 76 -11.80 -17.84 -8.96
N LEU A 77 -11.93 -16.77 -8.16
CA LEU A 77 -12.61 -15.54 -8.57
C LEU A 77 -11.98 -14.95 -9.85
N ILE A 78 -12.84 -14.65 -10.82
CA ILE A 78 -12.49 -13.94 -12.06
C ILE A 78 -12.93 -12.48 -11.92
N LEU A 79 -12.00 -11.55 -12.10
CA LEU A 79 -12.21 -10.12 -11.91
C LEU A 79 -12.34 -9.37 -13.24
N SER A 80 -13.40 -8.56 -13.36
CA SER A 80 -13.65 -7.65 -14.48
C SER A 80 -12.90 -6.33 -14.34
N GLU A 81 -12.93 -5.49 -15.38
CA GLU A 81 -12.39 -4.13 -15.31
C GLU A 81 -13.12 -3.25 -14.28
N GLU A 82 -14.44 -3.38 -14.17
CA GLU A 82 -15.23 -2.67 -13.15
C GLU A 82 -14.82 -3.12 -11.74
N SER A 83 -14.50 -4.41 -11.59
CA SER A 83 -13.98 -4.96 -10.34
C SER A 83 -12.63 -4.35 -9.97
N PHE A 84 -11.74 -4.13 -10.94
CA PHE A 84 -10.46 -3.47 -10.70
C PHE A 84 -10.64 -2.07 -10.09
N GLN A 85 -11.47 -1.24 -10.71
CA GLN A 85 -11.67 0.15 -10.26
C GLN A 85 -12.26 0.21 -8.84
N THR A 86 -13.25 -0.63 -8.56
CA THR A 86 -13.89 -0.68 -7.23
C THR A 86 -12.95 -1.22 -6.15
N LEU A 87 -12.14 -2.24 -6.45
CA LEU A 87 -11.13 -2.77 -5.53
C LEU A 87 -10.03 -1.75 -5.21
N ILE A 88 -9.52 -1.04 -6.22
CA ILE A 88 -8.51 0.01 -6.01
C ILE A 88 -9.08 1.14 -5.17
N LYS A 89 -10.29 1.61 -5.48
CA LYS A 89 -10.95 2.65 -4.69
C LYS A 89 -11.16 2.20 -3.24
N ALA A 90 -11.68 0.99 -3.02
CA ALA A 90 -11.83 0.46 -1.67
C ALA A 90 -10.50 0.34 -0.93
N ALA A 91 -9.40 -0.04 -1.61
CA ALA A 91 -8.07 -0.08 -1.02
C ALA A 91 -7.54 1.30 -0.62
N VAL A 92 -7.79 2.34 -1.41
CA VAL A 92 -7.39 3.74 -1.10
C VAL A 92 -8.14 4.26 0.12
N TYR A 93 -9.44 4.00 0.23
CA TYR A 93 -10.24 4.45 1.36
C TYR A 93 -10.12 3.55 2.61
N ASP A 94 -9.38 2.45 2.52
CA ASP A 94 -9.20 1.52 3.64
C ASP A 94 -8.36 2.15 4.75
N SER A 95 -8.95 2.24 5.95
CA SER A 95 -8.27 2.78 7.13
C SER A 95 -7.35 1.76 7.82
N ASP A 96 -7.53 0.47 7.54
CA ASP A 96 -6.72 -0.63 8.08
C ASP A 96 -6.38 -1.64 6.95
N PRO A 97 -5.41 -1.29 6.09
CA PRO A 97 -5.00 -2.16 4.99
C PRO A 97 -4.03 -3.28 5.41
N SER A 98 -3.80 -3.52 6.70
CA SER A 98 -2.85 -4.54 7.18
C SER A 98 -3.16 -5.96 6.69
N PHE A 99 -4.41 -6.21 6.28
CA PHE A 99 -4.84 -7.49 5.70
C PHE A 99 -5.05 -7.44 4.18
N ARG A 100 -4.80 -6.30 3.53
CA ARG A 100 -4.78 -6.09 2.06
C ARG A 100 -6.02 -6.66 1.35
N HIS A 101 -7.17 -6.69 2.00
CA HIS A 101 -8.35 -7.44 1.54
C HIS A 101 -8.80 -7.06 0.12
N PHE A 102 -8.72 -5.77 -0.22
CA PHE A 102 -9.12 -5.27 -1.55
C PHE A 102 -7.93 -5.17 -2.51
N LEU A 103 -6.74 -4.88 -1.98
CA LEU A 103 -5.53 -4.70 -2.76
C LEU A 103 -4.97 -6.02 -3.30
N GLU A 104 -4.96 -7.07 -2.49
CA GLU A 104 -4.36 -8.35 -2.85
C GLU A 104 -5.09 -9.06 -4.01
N PRO A 105 -6.44 -9.11 -4.07
CA PRO A 105 -7.14 -9.63 -5.25
C PRO A 105 -6.80 -8.85 -6.53
N ALA A 106 -6.68 -7.51 -6.44
CA ALA A 106 -6.30 -6.68 -7.59
C ALA A 106 -4.86 -6.96 -8.04
N LEU A 107 -3.91 -7.11 -7.10
CA LEU A 107 -2.52 -7.47 -7.40
C LEU A 107 -2.41 -8.83 -8.09
N ASN A 108 -3.19 -9.83 -7.64
CA ASN A 108 -3.17 -11.17 -8.23
C ASN A 108 -3.75 -11.18 -9.65
N ALA A 109 -4.89 -10.52 -9.88
CA ALA A 109 -5.55 -10.53 -11.18
C ALA A 109 -4.89 -9.61 -12.23
N PHE A 110 -4.43 -8.43 -11.81
CA PHE A 110 -4.03 -7.35 -12.72
C PHE A 110 -2.53 -7.00 -12.65
N GLY A 111 -1.80 -7.57 -11.70
CA GLY A 111 -0.36 -7.39 -11.54
C GLY A 111 0.05 -6.08 -10.86
N HIS A 112 1.28 -6.06 -10.33
CA HIS A 112 1.82 -4.93 -9.57
C HIS A 112 1.84 -3.64 -10.38
N ARG A 113 2.32 -3.67 -11.63
CA ARG A 113 2.46 -2.46 -12.48
C ARG A 113 1.16 -1.68 -12.57
N ARG A 114 0.06 -2.36 -12.91
CA ARG A 114 -1.24 -1.71 -13.15
C ARG A 114 -1.84 -1.14 -11.87
N VAL A 115 -1.75 -1.90 -10.78
CA VAL A 115 -2.17 -1.44 -9.45
C VAL A 115 -1.36 -0.21 -9.03
N GLN A 116 -0.03 -0.29 -9.13
CA GLN A 116 0.89 0.78 -8.75
C GLN A 116 0.70 2.05 -9.59
N ALA A 117 0.51 1.93 -10.90
CA ALA A 117 0.20 3.06 -11.77
C ALA A 117 -1.13 3.75 -11.38
N SER A 118 -2.13 2.98 -10.93
CA SER A 118 -3.40 3.52 -10.48
C SER A 118 -3.26 4.27 -9.15
N LEU A 119 -2.49 3.71 -8.21
CA LEU A 119 -2.15 4.37 -6.94
C LEU A 119 -1.35 5.67 -7.15
N LEU A 120 -0.41 5.67 -8.11
CA LEU A 120 0.32 6.86 -8.52
C LEU A 120 -0.63 7.96 -9.06
N GLY A 121 -1.68 7.57 -9.80
CA GLY A 121 -2.73 8.49 -10.23
C GLY A 121 -3.43 9.19 -9.06
N TYR A 122 -3.80 8.45 -8.02
CA TYR A 122 -4.39 9.02 -6.80
C TYR A 122 -3.41 9.93 -6.05
N LEU A 123 -2.12 9.58 -5.99
CA LEU A 123 -1.12 10.45 -5.37
C LEU A 123 -0.99 11.80 -6.11
N ARG A 124 -1.03 11.77 -7.44
CA ARG A 124 -0.89 12.98 -8.28
C ARG A 124 -2.12 13.89 -8.23
N ALA A 125 -3.32 13.33 -8.31
CA ALA A 125 -4.53 14.10 -8.60
C ALA A 125 -5.65 13.96 -7.54
N GLY A 126 -5.48 13.09 -6.55
CA GLY A 126 -6.47 12.85 -5.51
C GLY A 126 -6.54 13.97 -4.48
N THR A 127 -7.60 13.90 -3.68
CA THR A 127 -7.72 14.64 -2.41
C THR A 127 -6.65 14.18 -1.40
N ASP A 128 -6.39 14.95 -0.33
CA ASP A 128 -5.41 14.55 0.68
C ASP A 128 -5.74 13.20 1.33
N LEU A 129 -7.03 12.92 1.51
CA LEU A 129 -7.51 11.61 1.97
C LEU A 129 -7.11 10.50 0.98
N GLU A 130 -7.34 10.71 -0.32
CA GLU A 130 -6.99 9.75 -1.36
C GLU A 130 -5.48 9.58 -1.52
N ARG A 131 -4.71 10.66 -1.39
CA ARG A 131 -3.23 10.63 -1.40
C ARG A 131 -2.69 9.81 -0.24
N ALA A 132 -3.17 10.07 0.98
CA ALA A 132 -2.80 9.30 2.17
C ALA A 132 -3.18 7.82 2.02
N GLY A 133 -4.40 7.57 1.52
CA GLY A 133 -4.90 6.24 1.20
C GLY A 133 -4.04 5.49 0.17
N ALA A 134 -3.69 6.14 -0.92
CA ALA A 134 -2.85 5.60 -1.98
C ALA A 134 -1.43 5.30 -1.47
N ALA A 135 -0.86 6.19 -0.65
CA ALA A 135 0.45 5.96 -0.03
C ALA A 135 0.45 4.73 0.90
N ASN A 136 -0.61 4.58 1.69
CA ASN A 136 -0.79 3.41 2.55
C ASN A 136 -0.95 2.13 1.70
N ALA A 137 -1.82 2.14 0.69
CA ALA A 137 -1.99 1.00 -0.22
C ALA A 137 -0.69 0.64 -0.96
N TRP A 138 0.09 1.64 -1.39
CA TRP A 138 1.38 1.43 -2.04
C TRP A 138 2.35 0.69 -1.13
N TYR A 139 2.48 1.12 0.13
CA TYR A 139 3.34 0.47 1.12
C TYR A 139 3.04 -1.02 1.25
N TRP A 140 1.75 -1.39 1.32
CA TRP A 140 1.33 -2.79 1.42
C TRP A 140 1.40 -3.56 0.09
N SER A 141 1.48 -2.87 -1.05
CA SER A 141 1.62 -3.49 -2.37
C SER A 141 2.99 -4.15 -2.59
N ALA A 142 4.00 -3.78 -1.80
CA ALA A 142 5.36 -4.31 -1.92
C ALA A 142 5.57 -5.67 -1.22
N LEU A 143 4.58 -6.14 -0.46
CA LEU A 143 4.68 -7.39 0.30
C LEU A 143 4.29 -8.62 -0.54
N PRO A 144 4.86 -9.82 -0.25
CA PRO A 144 4.51 -11.05 -0.94
C PRO A 144 2.99 -11.33 -0.94
N LEU A 145 2.48 -11.82 -2.06
CA LEU A 145 1.08 -12.21 -2.23
C LEU A 145 0.81 -13.55 -1.54
N ARG A 146 -0.34 -13.69 -0.89
CA ARG A 146 -0.75 -14.90 -0.14
C ARG A 146 -1.80 -15.73 -0.89
N MET A 147 -2.46 -15.17 -1.91
CA MET A 147 -3.59 -15.79 -2.62
C MET A 147 -3.41 -15.85 -4.15
N PRO A 148 -2.56 -16.75 -4.69
CA PRO A 148 -2.19 -16.75 -6.12
C PRO A 148 -3.30 -17.19 -7.10
N THR A 149 -4.52 -17.48 -6.63
CA THR A 149 -5.57 -18.13 -7.44
C THR A 149 -6.54 -17.17 -8.13
N VAL A 150 -6.49 -15.86 -7.84
CA VAL A 150 -7.41 -14.86 -8.42
C VAL A 150 -6.92 -14.45 -9.82
N ARG A 151 -7.82 -14.34 -10.80
CA ARG A 151 -7.48 -14.04 -12.21
C ARG A 151 -8.34 -12.92 -12.77
N ALA A 152 -7.88 -12.24 -13.82
CA ALA A 152 -8.71 -11.30 -14.59
C ALA A 152 -9.52 -12.02 -15.68
N GLU A 153 -10.70 -11.50 -16.04
CA GLU A 153 -11.55 -12.00 -17.14
C GLU A 153 -10.81 -12.03 -18.47
N HIS A 154 -10.09 -10.95 -18.74
CA HIS A 154 -9.14 -10.84 -19.83
C HIS A 154 -7.77 -10.66 -19.18
N PRO A 155 -7.00 -11.75 -18.95
CA PRO A 155 -5.60 -11.63 -18.61
C PRO A 155 -5.01 -10.74 -19.69
N ALA A 156 -4.43 -9.59 -19.31
CA ALA A 156 -3.88 -8.67 -20.29
C ALA A 156 -2.98 -9.48 -21.26
N ALA A 157 -3.13 -9.25 -22.56
CA ALA A 157 -2.23 -9.84 -23.56
C ALA A 157 -0.76 -9.44 -23.33
N ASN A 158 -0.54 -8.46 -22.44
CA ASN A 158 0.74 -8.12 -21.88
C ASN A 158 1.10 -9.22 -20.89
N GLY A 159 2.07 -10.06 -21.27
CA GLY A 159 2.69 -11.05 -20.38
C GLY A 159 3.28 -10.40 -19.11
N PRO A 160 4.08 -11.12 -18.32
CA PRO A 160 4.72 -10.53 -17.15
C PRO A 160 5.39 -9.21 -17.55
N ALA A 161 5.07 -8.12 -16.83
CA ALA A 161 5.62 -6.80 -17.13
C ALA A 161 7.14 -6.90 -17.19
N GLU A 162 7.75 -6.27 -18.20
CA GLU A 162 9.20 -6.24 -18.28
C GLU A 162 9.75 -5.58 -16.99
N PRO A 163 10.88 -6.08 -16.44
CA PRO A 163 11.46 -5.53 -15.22
C PRO A 163 11.65 -4.01 -15.23
N ASP A 164 11.92 -3.44 -16.41
CA ASP A 164 12.19 -2.02 -16.64
C ASP A 164 10.94 -1.12 -16.46
N ASP A 165 9.78 -1.62 -16.87
CA ASP A 165 8.50 -0.93 -16.68
C ASP A 165 8.13 -0.79 -15.19
N ALA A 166 8.42 -1.82 -14.39
CA ALA A 166 8.18 -1.80 -12.95
C ALA A 166 9.15 -0.87 -12.21
N ALA A 167 10.39 -0.75 -12.69
CA ALA A 167 11.36 0.21 -12.18
C ALA A 167 10.91 1.66 -12.47
N THR A 168 10.36 1.90 -13.66
CA THR A 168 9.87 3.22 -14.09
C THR A 168 8.73 3.73 -13.19
N VAL A 169 7.68 2.93 -12.96
CA VAL A 169 6.55 3.33 -12.09
C VAL A 169 7.02 3.60 -10.65
N ARG A 170 8.01 2.85 -10.16
CA ARG A 170 8.57 3.05 -8.82
C ARG A 170 9.39 4.34 -8.72
N ALA A 171 10.19 4.65 -9.73
CA ALA A 171 10.95 5.90 -9.78
C ALA A 171 10.00 7.11 -9.80
N GLU A 172 8.97 7.06 -10.65
CA GLU A 172 7.93 8.10 -10.69
C GLU A 172 7.19 8.24 -9.36
N TRP A 173 6.90 7.11 -8.69
CA TRP A 173 6.30 7.13 -7.36
C TRP A 173 7.20 7.82 -6.34
N TYR A 174 8.49 7.46 -6.27
CA TYR A 174 9.40 8.06 -5.29
C TYR A 174 9.59 9.56 -5.51
N GLU A 175 9.72 10.00 -6.76
CA GLU A 175 9.78 11.43 -7.05
C GLU A 175 8.49 12.14 -6.64
N THR A 176 7.33 11.61 -7.05
CA THR A 176 6.03 12.22 -6.76
C THR A 176 5.79 12.28 -5.24
N ALA A 177 6.06 11.19 -4.52
CA ALA A 177 5.90 11.11 -3.08
C ALA A 177 6.87 12.03 -2.33
N LEU A 178 8.11 12.18 -2.80
CA LEU A 178 9.08 13.10 -2.21
C LEU A 178 8.61 14.56 -2.34
N ARG A 179 8.17 14.94 -3.55
CA ARG A 179 7.60 16.28 -3.80
C ARG A 179 6.39 16.53 -2.93
N GLU A 180 5.46 15.57 -2.90
CA GLU A 180 4.22 15.66 -2.14
C GLU A 180 4.49 15.78 -0.63
N PHE A 181 5.42 15.00 -0.08
CA PHE A 181 5.79 15.10 1.34
C PHE A 181 6.29 16.51 1.72
N VAL A 182 7.06 17.13 0.84
CA VAL A 182 7.61 18.48 1.06
C VAL A 182 6.54 19.56 0.87
N SER A 183 5.72 19.47 -0.18
CA SER A 183 4.76 20.54 -0.54
C SER A 183 3.43 20.45 0.20
N ASN A 184 3.04 19.28 0.70
CA ASN A 184 1.75 19.06 1.35
C ASN A 184 1.91 19.01 2.89
N GLU A 185 1.22 19.89 3.60
CA GLU A 185 1.25 19.97 5.06
C GLU A 185 0.22 19.07 5.76
N HIS A 186 -0.66 18.40 5.00
CA HIS A 186 -1.68 17.52 5.54
C HIS A 186 -1.06 16.36 6.32
N LEU A 187 -1.45 16.22 7.59
CA LEU A 187 -0.82 15.30 8.54
C LEU A 187 -0.91 13.84 8.08
N ASP A 188 -2.07 13.38 7.62
CA ASP A 188 -2.23 11.99 7.18
C ASP A 188 -1.44 11.69 5.90
N VAL A 189 -1.28 12.68 5.01
CA VAL A 189 -0.48 12.51 3.79
C VAL A 189 0.97 12.26 4.17
N ARG A 190 1.53 13.11 5.05
CA ARG A 190 2.90 12.95 5.55
C ARG A 190 3.10 11.65 6.30
N ARG A 191 2.18 11.27 7.20
CA ARG A 191 2.23 10.01 7.96
C ARG A 191 2.20 8.78 7.06
N CYS A 192 1.40 8.80 5.99
CA CYS A 192 1.27 7.65 5.09
C CYS A 192 2.37 7.57 4.04
N ILE A 193 2.93 8.70 3.57
CA ILE A 193 4.03 8.71 2.60
C ILE A 193 5.34 8.27 3.26
N LEU A 194 5.67 8.84 4.42
CA LEU A 194 6.98 8.71 5.05
C LEU A 194 7.49 7.26 5.17
N PRO A 195 6.68 6.27 5.61
CA PRO A 195 7.14 4.89 5.79
C PRO A 195 7.68 4.21 4.54
N GLY A 196 7.19 4.60 3.36
CA GLY A 196 7.58 4.06 2.06
C GLY A 196 8.48 4.98 1.25
N LEU A 197 8.84 6.15 1.79
CA LEU A 197 9.68 7.15 1.13
C LEU A 197 11.16 6.93 1.48
N PRO A 198 12.04 6.60 0.52
CA PRO A 198 13.48 6.58 0.79
C PRO A 198 13.97 7.97 1.18
N LEU A 199 14.67 8.12 2.30
CA LEU A 199 15.26 9.40 2.73
C LEU A 199 16.78 9.39 2.59
N ARG A 200 17.25 8.90 1.44
CA ARG A 200 18.67 8.83 1.08
C ARG A 200 18.89 9.31 -0.35
N LYS A 201 19.89 10.17 -0.54
CA LYS A 201 20.23 10.75 -1.85
C LYS A 201 20.51 9.71 -2.93
N SER A 202 21.09 8.56 -2.58
CA SER A 202 21.38 7.46 -3.51
C SER A 202 20.14 6.82 -4.15
N ALA A 203 18.94 7.05 -3.61
CA ALA A 203 17.69 6.56 -4.20
C ALA A 203 17.14 7.51 -5.29
N TYR A 204 17.76 8.66 -5.51
CA TYR A 204 17.25 9.72 -6.38
C TYR A 204 18.33 10.27 -7.31
N PRO A 205 17.95 10.81 -8.48
CA PRO A 205 18.86 11.56 -9.32
C PRO A 205 19.32 12.86 -8.61
N PRO A 206 20.51 13.40 -8.97
CA PRO A 206 21.14 14.53 -8.26
C PRO A 206 20.25 15.76 -8.08
N GLU A 207 19.41 16.07 -9.06
CA GLU A 207 18.48 17.21 -9.05
C GLU A 207 17.43 17.16 -7.94
N LEU A 208 17.22 16.01 -7.30
CA LEU A 208 16.29 15.85 -6.17
C LEU A 208 17.00 15.81 -4.80
N HIS A 209 18.33 15.88 -4.75
CA HIS A 209 19.08 15.72 -3.50
C HIS A 209 18.75 16.82 -2.49
N ASP A 210 18.56 18.05 -2.93
CA ASP A 210 18.14 19.17 -2.06
C ASP A 210 16.72 18.94 -1.51
N LEU A 211 15.85 18.30 -2.29
CA LEU A 211 14.49 17.97 -1.87
C LEU A 211 14.48 16.85 -0.82
N VAL A 212 15.42 15.91 -0.90
CA VAL A 212 15.65 14.90 0.15
C VAL A 212 16.08 15.58 1.46
N ASP A 213 17.02 16.52 1.40
CA ASP A 213 17.47 17.27 2.58
C ASP A 213 16.31 18.06 3.20
N ALA A 214 15.47 18.69 2.37
CA ALA A 214 14.27 19.39 2.82
C ALA A 214 13.26 18.45 3.50
N ALA A 215 13.01 17.26 2.92
CA ALA A 215 12.13 16.27 3.51
C ALA A 215 12.62 15.80 4.89
N VAL A 216 13.92 15.54 5.04
CA VAL A 216 14.53 15.17 6.32
C VAL A 216 14.38 16.31 7.34
N ALA A 217 14.65 17.55 6.95
CA ALA A 217 14.52 18.71 7.84
C ALA A 217 13.07 18.92 8.31
N ILE A 218 12.10 18.80 7.40
CA ILE A 218 10.66 18.87 7.72
C ILE A 218 10.28 17.77 8.69
N ALA A 219 10.68 16.52 8.44
CA ALA A 219 10.31 15.41 9.29
C ALA A 219 10.91 15.52 10.70
N ARG A 220 12.17 15.94 10.83
CA ARG A 220 12.85 16.13 12.13
C ARG A 220 12.25 17.25 12.98
N SER A 221 11.81 18.32 12.33
CA SER A 221 11.20 19.48 13.00
C SER A 221 9.69 19.38 13.15
N HIS A 222 9.07 18.31 12.64
CA HIS A 222 7.62 18.16 12.59
C HIS A 222 7.00 18.15 14.00
N PRO A 223 5.83 18.77 14.24
CA PRO A 223 5.17 18.73 15.56
C PRO A 223 4.65 17.34 15.95
N ASP A 224 4.36 16.49 14.97
CA ASP A 224 3.92 15.10 15.17
C ASP A 224 5.07 14.18 15.60
N GLU A 225 4.91 13.50 16.73
CA GLU A 225 5.93 12.61 17.29
C GLU A 225 6.20 11.38 16.39
N TYR A 226 5.16 10.83 15.76
CA TYR A 226 5.32 9.68 14.88
C TYR A 226 6.23 10.01 13.69
N ILE A 227 6.03 11.16 13.04
CA ILE A 227 6.89 11.62 11.94
C ILE A 227 8.34 11.80 12.39
N ARG A 228 8.57 12.47 13.53
CA ARG A 228 9.92 12.67 14.08
C ARG A 228 10.61 11.35 14.43
N HIS A 229 9.88 10.40 14.99
CA HIS A 229 10.44 9.09 15.31
C HIS A 229 10.75 8.30 14.03
N ARG A 230 9.84 8.31 13.04
CA ARG A 230 9.97 7.52 11.82
C ARG A 230 11.15 7.95 10.95
N VAL A 231 11.44 9.26 10.85
CA VAL A 231 12.58 9.75 10.06
C VAL A 231 13.92 9.21 10.56
N GLU A 232 14.11 9.11 11.89
CA GLU A 232 15.39 8.62 12.43
C GLU A 232 15.63 7.14 12.12
N HIS A 233 14.57 6.32 11.98
CA HIS A 233 14.68 4.93 11.50
C HIS A 233 15.06 4.81 10.03
N GLN A 234 14.92 5.88 9.23
CA GLN A 234 15.18 5.87 7.80
C GLN A 234 16.49 6.55 7.42
N VAL A 235 17.01 7.40 8.30
CA VAL A 235 18.28 8.12 8.13
C VAL A 235 19.42 7.44 8.92
N GLY A 236 19.10 6.61 9.91
CA GLY A 236 20.05 5.72 10.57
C GLY A 236 20.29 4.42 9.77
N ASP A 237 21.55 4.23 9.37
CA ASP A 237 22.17 3.07 8.67
C ASP A 237 21.62 2.64 7.30
#